data_AF-Z9JSS9-F1
#
_entry.id   AF-Z9JSS9-F1
#
_cell.length_a   1.000
_cell.length_b   1.000
_cell.length_c   1.000
_cell.angle_alpha   90.00
_cell.angle_beta   90.00
_cell.angle_gamma   90.00
#
_symmetry.space_group_name_H-M   'P 1'
#
loop_
_entity.id
_entity.type
_entity.pdbx_description
1 polymer ?
#
loop_
_entity_poly.entity_id
_entity_poly.type
_entity_poly.pdbx_seq_one_letter_code
_entity_poly.pdbx_strand_id
1 'polypeptide(L)'
;MSTWQIDLLEHLRARLPDAEVTAYGSATDPKLLDRWSDLDVAMSLHDSIELEALIDTPLWAFQETSEGATQIVRAVLADGRRVDLTVQGASAELPRAPIDNAIRFDAALAAVRFGRGNDLIGLHLTLGILREALVQSMISADREHGRSHHRYATIFDPRAEEALAVLRPPSGPRTALSAYAVYARWRQELEPDYEPAPEGLEALIESGEGRRLL
;
A
#
# COMPACT_ATOMS: atom_id res chain seq x y z
N MET A 1 -6.94 3.57 27.16
CA MET A 1 -7.48 2.75 26.06
C MET A 1 -6.29 2.29 25.26
N SER A 2 -6.14 0.99 25.03
CA SER A 2 -5.06 0.48 24.17
C SER A 2 -5.32 0.87 22.71
N THR A 3 -4.26 1.11 21.95
CA THR A 3 -4.34 1.33 20.50
C THR A 3 -3.94 0.03 19.79
N TRP A 4 -4.39 -0.15 18.54
CA TRP A 4 -4.05 -1.37 17.80
C TRP A 4 -2.52 -1.56 17.66
N GLN A 5 -1.74 -0.46 17.61
CA GLN A 5 -0.27 -0.53 17.56
C GLN A 5 0.31 -1.19 18.82
N ILE A 6 -0.24 -0.84 19.99
CA ILE A 6 0.19 -1.41 21.28
C ILE A 6 -0.22 -2.87 21.34
N ASP A 7 -1.47 -3.19 20.98
CA ASP A 7 -1.98 -4.56 20.97
C ASP A 7 -1.16 -5.46 20.04
N LEU A 8 -0.81 -4.97 18.84
CA LEU A 8 0.03 -5.70 17.89
C LEU A 8 1.46 -5.85 18.39
N LEU A 9 2.07 -4.81 19.00
CA LEU A 9 3.40 -4.93 19.58
C LEU A 9 3.46 -5.98 20.70
N GLU A 10 2.44 -6.02 21.57
CA GLU A 10 2.31 -7.04 22.61
C GLU A 10 2.11 -8.44 22.01
N HIS A 11 1.31 -8.55 20.94
CA HIS A 11 1.15 -9.79 20.19
C HIS A 11 2.50 -10.31 19.64
N LEU A 12 3.27 -9.44 18.97
CA LEU A 12 4.58 -9.79 18.42
C LEU A 12 5.55 -10.29 19.52
N ARG A 13 5.59 -9.61 20.67
CA ARG A 13 6.41 -10.02 21.83
C ARG A 13 5.97 -11.37 22.40
N ALA A 14 4.67 -11.62 22.46
CA ALA A 14 4.14 -12.89 22.96
C ALA A 14 4.45 -14.06 22.02
N ARG A 15 4.48 -13.81 20.71
CA ARG A 15 4.77 -14.82 19.68
C ARG A 15 6.26 -15.11 19.49
N LEU A 16 7.13 -14.17 19.87
CA LEU A 16 8.58 -14.28 19.72
C LEU A 16 9.28 -14.10 21.09
N PRO A 17 9.10 -15.04 22.03
CA PRO A 17 9.61 -14.90 23.40
C PRO A 17 11.15 -14.84 23.48
N ASP A 18 11.83 -15.42 22.49
CA ASP A 18 13.29 -15.48 22.40
C ASP A 18 13.88 -14.36 21.54
N ALA A 19 13.04 -13.51 20.92
CA ALA A 19 13.48 -12.38 20.11
C ALA A 19 13.46 -11.08 20.93
N GLU A 20 14.39 -10.16 20.62
CA GLU A 20 14.26 -8.78 21.06
C GLU A 20 13.26 -8.07 20.14
N VAL A 21 12.13 -7.58 20.69
CA VAL A 21 11.09 -6.86 19.92
C VAL A 21 10.82 -5.50 20.55
N THR A 22 11.22 -4.44 19.84
CA THR A 22 11.23 -3.07 20.35
C THR A 22 10.56 -2.12 19.36
N ALA A 23 9.54 -1.40 19.82
CA ALA A 23 8.95 -0.32 19.03
C ALA A 23 9.88 0.89 19.00
N TYR A 24 9.90 1.61 17.88
CA TYR A 24 10.55 2.90 17.76
C TYR A 24 9.60 3.92 17.12
N GLY A 25 10.08 5.14 16.84
CA GLY A 25 9.26 6.15 16.19
C GLY A 25 8.05 6.59 17.02
N SER A 26 6.93 6.82 16.34
CA SER A 26 5.72 7.40 16.95
C SER A 26 5.05 6.46 17.96
N ALA A 27 5.28 5.15 17.87
CA ALA A 27 4.73 4.16 18.80
C ALA A 27 5.34 4.26 20.21
N THR A 28 6.44 4.99 20.40
CA THR A 28 7.09 5.18 21.72
C THR A 28 6.43 6.27 22.58
N ASP A 29 5.69 7.20 21.96
CA ASP A 29 4.91 8.23 22.66
C ASP A 29 3.47 8.26 22.12
N PRO A 30 2.48 7.79 22.90
CA PRO A 30 1.07 7.79 22.50
C PRO A 30 0.53 9.14 22.05
N LYS A 31 1.15 10.27 22.45
CA LYS A 31 0.75 11.61 22.02
C LYS A 31 1.07 11.92 20.57
N LEU A 32 1.99 11.16 19.96
CA LEU A 32 2.41 11.29 18.56
C LEU A 32 1.61 10.40 17.62
N LEU A 33 0.77 9.50 18.15
CA LEU A 33 -0.04 8.60 17.35
C LEU A 33 -1.29 9.31 16.83
N ASP A 34 -1.49 9.24 15.53
CA ASP A 34 -2.75 9.55 14.87
C ASP A 34 -3.34 8.28 14.22
N ARG A 35 -4.52 8.41 13.60
CA ARG A 35 -5.20 7.28 12.95
C ARG A 35 -4.51 6.79 11.68
N TRP A 36 -3.55 7.55 11.15
CA TRP A 36 -2.76 7.23 9.97
C TRP A 36 -1.37 6.68 10.32
N SER A 37 -1.02 6.65 11.62
CA SER A 37 0.26 6.13 12.11
C SER A 37 0.37 4.63 11.88
N ASP A 38 1.48 4.26 11.27
CA ASP A 38 2.02 2.90 11.27
C ASP A 38 2.52 2.51 12.66
N LEU A 39 2.82 1.22 12.81
CA LEU A 39 3.63 0.68 13.89
C LEU A 39 5.05 0.44 13.37
N ASP A 40 6.03 1.15 13.93
CA ASP A 40 7.46 0.93 13.69
C ASP A 40 8.03 -0.07 14.71
N VAL A 41 8.60 -1.20 14.26
CA VAL A 41 9.17 -2.24 15.13
C VAL A 41 10.53 -2.69 14.66
N ALA A 42 11.50 -2.77 15.56
CA ALA A 42 12.75 -3.47 15.37
C ALA A 42 12.65 -4.85 16.03
N MET A 43 13.08 -5.90 15.33
CA MET A 43 13.14 -7.26 15.86
C MET A 43 14.42 -7.99 15.49
N SER A 44 14.94 -8.78 16.42
CA SER A 44 16.11 -9.64 16.23
C SER A 44 15.68 -11.10 16.17
N LEU A 45 15.84 -11.73 15.01
CA LEU A 45 15.40 -13.10 14.77
C LEU A 45 16.58 -14.08 14.68
N HIS A 46 16.40 -15.25 15.26
CA HIS A 46 17.36 -16.35 15.16
C HIS A 46 17.02 -17.35 14.05
N ASP A 47 15.73 -17.56 13.81
CA ASP A 47 15.19 -18.42 12.76
C ASP A 47 14.23 -17.64 11.87
N SER A 48 14.09 -18.07 10.61
CA SER A 48 13.14 -17.45 9.69
C SER A 48 11.69 -17.70 10.14
N ILE A 49 10.83 -16.71 9.95
CA ILE A 49 9.41 -16.78 10.35
C ILE A 49 8.50 -16.25 9.23
N GLU A 50 7.37 -16.89 9.02
CA GLU A 50 6.35 -16.41 8.09
C GLU A 50 5.63 -15.17 8.66
N LEU A 51 5.74 -14.03 7.97
CA LEU A 51 5.28 -12.76 8.52
C LEU A 51 3.77 -12.69 8.73
N GLU A 52 2.98 -13.23 7.80
CA GLU A 52 1.51 -13.26 7.93
C GLU A 52 1.07 -14.14 9.11
N ALA A 53 1.76 -15.26 9.35
CA ALA A 53 1.47 -16.14 10.48
C ALA A 53 1.86 -15.50 11.83
N LEU A 54 2.89 -14.65 11.83
CA LEU A 54 3.31 -13.88 13.00
C LEU A 54 2.32 -12.75 13.34
N ILE A 55 1.88 -11.99 12.34
CA ILE A 55 0.98 -10.84 12.51
C ILE A 55 -0.49 -11.28 12.68
N ASP A 56 -0.82 -12.49 12.21
CA ASP A 56 -2.18 -13.04 12.15
C ASP A 56 -3.11 -12.20 11.27
N THR A 57 -2.58 -11.65 10.18
CA THR A 57 -3.34 -10.86 9.20
C THR A 57 -2.61 -10.87 7.85
N PRO A 58 -3.31 -11.09 6.72
CA PRO A 58 -2.67 -11.08 5.40
C PRO A 58 -2.07 -9.72 5.03
N LEU A 59 -0.98 -9.74 4.28
CA LEU A 59 -0.38 -8.56 3.67
C LEU A 59 -1.17 -8.20 2.41
N TRP A 60 -1.65 -6.97 2.33
CA TRP A 60 -2.32 -6.45 1.13
C TRP A 60 -1.33 -5.87 0.12
N ALA A 61 -0.31 -5.18 0.61
CA ALA A 61 0.81 -4.67 -0.17
C ALA A 61 2.04 -4.47 0.72
N PHE A 62 3.24 -4.59 0.15
CA PHE A 62 4.47 -4.38 0.91
C PHE A 62 5.65 -3.92 0.06
N GLN A 63 6.64 -3.32 0.70
CA GLN A 63 7.97 -3.08 0.16
C GLN A 63 8.98 -3.79 1.03
N GLU A 64 10.01 -4.35 0.40
CA GLU A 64 11.10 -5.03 1.08
C GLU A 64 12.44 -4.43 0.62
N THR A 65 13.38 -4.28 1.54
CA THR A 65 14.78 -4.01 1.23
C THR A 65 15.66 -4.84 2.16
N SER A 66 16.64 -5.53 1.60
CA SER A 66 17.52 -6.42 2.36
C SER A 66 18.97 -6.05 2.10
N GLU A 67 19.73 -5.79 3.17
CA GLU A 67 21.14 -5.44 3.13
C GLU A 67 21.89 -6.21 4.24
N GLY A 68 22.74 -7.16 3.84
CA GLY A 68 23.46 -8.01 4.78
C GLY A 68 22.49 -8.82 5.66
N ALA A 69 22.60 -8.66 6.98
CA ALA A 69 21.74 -9.31 7.97
C ALA A 69 20.55 -8.43 8.39
N THR A 70 20.30 -7.32 7.70
CA THR A 70 19.16 -6.43 7.97
C THR A 70 18.15 -6.53 6.84
N GLN A 71 16.89 -6.76 7.19
CA GLN A 71 15.75 -6.74 6.29
C GLN A 71 14.76 -5.67 6.79
N ILE A 72 14.33 -4.78 5.91
CA ILE A 72 13.32 -3.76 6.20
C ILE A 72 12.08 -4.10 5.40
N VAL A 73 10.95 -4.26 6.09
CA VAL A 73 9.65 -4.55 5.48
C VAL A 73 8.69 -3.44 5.85
N ARG A 74 8.13 -2.77 4.84
CA ARG A 74 7.00 -1.85 5.02
C ARG A 74 5.76 -2.53 4.50
N ALA A 75 4.77 -2.75 5.34
CA ALA A 75 3.58 -3.51 4.99
C ALA A 75 2.30 -2.72 5.24
N VAL A 76 1.33 -2.93 4.36
CA VAL A 76 -0.07 -2.57 4.53
C VAL A 76 -0.84 -3.88 4.64
N LEU A 77 -1.54 -4.08 5.76
CA LEU A 77 -2.32 -5.28 6.04
C LEU A 77 -3.69 -5.19 5.35
N ALA A 78 -4.33 -6.34 5.15
CA ALA A 78 -5.66 -6.44 4.54
C ALA A 78 -6.75 -5.67 5.30
N ASP A 79 -6.57 -5.40 6.59
CA ASP A 79 -7.47 -4.60 7.42
C ASP A 79 -7.09 -3.10 7.49
N GLY A 80 -6.14 -2.67 6.67
CA GLY A 80 -5.72 -1.28 6.56
C GLY A 80 -4.70 -0.83 7.61
N ARG A 81 -4.30 -1.68 8.57
CA ARG A 81 -3.16 -1.36 9.46
C ARG A 81 -1.86 -1.32 8.65
N ARG A 82 -0.90 -0.50 9.10
CA ARG A 82 0.41 -0.37 8.46
C ARG A 82 1.54 -0.68 9.44
N VAL A 83 2.51 -1.47 9.03
CA VAL A 83 3.61 -1.90 9.91
C VAL A 83 4.93 -1.72 9.18
N ASP A 84 5.87 -1.03 9.80
CA ASP A 84 7.25 -0.88 9.34
C ASP A 84 8.15 -1.71 10.26
N LEU A 85 8.71 -2.78 9.72
CA LEU A 85 9.54 -3.74 10.43
C LEU A 85 11.00 -3.59 10.01
N THR A 86 11.89 -3.49 10.98
CA THR A 86 13.32 -3.69 10.81
C THR A 86 13.70 -5.00 11.46
N VAL A 87 14.08 -5.98 10.67
CA VAL A 87 14.44 -7.33 11.09
C VAL A 87 15.95 -7.50 11.01
N GLN A 88 16.57 -7.98 12.09
CA GLN A 88 18.00 -8.29 12.16
C GLN A 88 18.20 -9.79 12.35
N GLY A 89 19.21 -10.36 11.68
CA GLY A 89 19.54 -11.79 11.79
C GLY A 89 18.84 -12.62 10.72
N ALA A 90 18.00 -13.56 11.15
CA ALA A 90 17.16 -14.35 10.23
C ALA A 90 16.04 -13.50 9.60
N SER A 91 15.47 -13.96 8.49
CA SER A 91 14.50 -13.19 7.70
C SER A 91 13.05 -13.43 8.12
N ALA A 92 12.22 -12.39 8.03
CA ALA A 92 10.78 -12.53 7.93
C ALA A 92 10.41 -12.93 6.49
N GLU A 93 9.83 -14.11 6.33
CA GLU A 93 9.38 -14.63 5.04
C GLU A 93 8.09 -13.93 4.61
N LEU A 94 8.11 -13.40 3.39
CA LEU A 94 6.99 -12.67 2.79
C LEU A 94 6.26 -13.56 1.79
N PRO A 95 4.92 -13.41 1.66
CA PRO A 95 4.19 -14.10 0.61
C PRO A 95 4.64 -13.59 -0.77
N ARG A 96 4.22 -14.29 -1.83
CA ARG A 96 4.42 -13.78 -3.19
C ARG A 96 3.68 -12.45 -3.34
N ALA A 97 4.40 -11.40 -3.72
CA ALA A 97 3.81 -10.08 -3.96
C ALA A 97 2.70 -10.14 -5.04
N PRO A 98 1.57 -9.43 -4.83
CA PRO A 98 0.58 -9.20 -5.88
C PRO A 98 1.22 -8.57 -7.13
N ILE A 99 0.65 -8.84 -8.31
CA ILE A 99 1.19 -8.31 -9.57
C ILE A 99 1.18 -6.78 -9.63
N ASP A 100 0.24 -6.15 -8.94
CA ASP A 100 0.05 -4.70 -8.80
C ASP A 100 0.53 -4.17 -7.44
N ASN A 101 1.39 -4.92 -6.73
CA ASN A 101 1.85 -4.58 -5.37
C ASN A 101 2.38 -3.15 -5.23
N ALA A 102 3.17 -2.68 -6.20
CA ALA A 102 3.70 -1.31 -6.18
C ALA A 102 2.57 -0.26 -6.24
N ILE A 103 1.56 -0.48 -7.08
CA ILE A 103 0.40 0.41 -7.22
C ILE A 103 -0.44 0.43 -5.95
N ARG A 104 -0.67 -0.75 -5.34
CA ARG A 104 -1.37 -0.86 -4.06
C ARG A 104 -0.64 -0.10 -2.96
N PHE A 105 0.67 -0.31 -2.83
CA PHE A 105 1.48 0.35 -1.82
C PHE A 105 1.51 1.89 -2.00
N ASP A 106 1.69 2.37 -3.23
CA ASP A 106 1.65 3.80 -3.53
C ASP A 106 0.28 4.41 -3.26
N ALA A 107 -0.81 3.68 -3.52
CA ALA A 107 -2.16 4.15 -3.23
C ALA A 107 -2.41 4.28 -1.72
N ALA A 108 -1.98 3.31 -0.92
CA ALA A 108 -2.05 3.41 0.54
C ALA A 108 -1.21 4.57 1.09
N LEU A 109 0.02 4.74 0.59
CA LEU A 109 0.85 5.86 1.01
C LEU A 109 0.25 7.20 0.59
N ALA A 110 -0.31 7.31 -0.61
CA ALA A 110 -1.02 8.51 -1.07
C ALA A 110 -2.19 8.86 -0.15
N ALA A 111 -3.01 7.86 0.22
CA ALA A 111 -4.14 8.03 1.12
C ALA A 111 -3.70 8.57 2.50
N VAL A 112 -2.65 8.00 3.08
CA VAL A 112 -2.05 8.45 4.36
C VAL A 112 -1.53 9.89 4.25
N ARG A 113 -0.88 10.25 3.15
CA ARG A 113 -0.34 11.61 2.95
C ARG A 113 -1.45 12.64 2.86
N PHE A 114 -2.50 12.37 2.08
CA PHE A 114 -3.69 13.23 2.05
C PHE A 114 -4.39 13.29 3.41
N GLY A 115 -4.51 12.17 4.11
CA GLY A 115 -5.16 12.09 5.42
C GLY A 115 -4.49 12.96 6.49
N ARG A 116 -3.19 13.23 6.31
CA ARG A 116 -2.37 14.12 7.15
C ARG A 116 -2.21 15.54 6.58
N GLY A 117 -2.93 15.88 5.50
CA GLY A 117 -2.82 17.18 4.82
C GLY A 117 -1.50 17.41 4.08
N ASN A 118 -0.73 16.34 3.80
CA ASN A 118 0.46 16.40 2.98
C ASN A 118 0.10 16.18 1.49
N ASP A 119 -0.65 17.14 0.95
CA ASP A 119 -1.27 17.03 -0.36
C ASP A 119 -0.25 16.95 -1.50
N LEU A 120 0.93 17.56 -1.33
CA LEU A 120 2.00 17.53 -2.33
C LEU A 120 2.49 16.11 -2.58
N ILE A 121 2.80 15.36 -1.51
CA ILE A 121 3.27 13.98 -1.64
C ILE A 121 2.11 13.06 -2.05
N GLY A 122 0.92 13.27 -1.48
CA GLY A 122 -0.28 12.52 -1.87
C GLY A 122 -0.57 12.64 -3.37
N LEU A 123 -0.53 13.86 -3.91
CA LEU A 123 -0.72 14.13 -5.33
C LEU A 123 0.39 13.51 -6.19
N HIS A 124 1.65 13.63 -5.78
CA HIS A 124 2.77 13.02 -6.50
C HIS A 124 2.58 11.51 -6.71
N LEU A 125 2.23 10.79 -5.64
CA LEU A 125 1.99 9.35 -5.70
C LEU A 125 0.75 9.02 -6.55
N THR A 126 -0.33 9.79 -6.39
CA THR A 126 -1.55 9.63 -7.22
C THR A 126 -1.25 9.81 -8.70
N LEU A 127 -0.44 10.80 -9.07
CA LEU A 127 -0.02 11.02 -10.46
C LEU A 127 0.81 9.85 -10.99
N GLY A 128 1.63 9.22 -10.15
CA GLY A 128 2.33 7.97 -10.47
C GLY A 128 1.37 6.85 -10.86
N ILE A 129 0.32 6.62 -10.05
CA ILE A 129 -0.72 5.61 -10.31
C ILE A 129 -1.46 5.92 -11.61
N LEU A 130 -1.89 7.16 -11.81
CA LEU A 130 -2.59 7.57 -13.04
C LEU A 130 -1.70 7.45 -14.28
N ARG A 131 -0.41 7.72 -14.16
CA ARG A 131 0.57 7.48 -15.23
C ARG A 131 0.61 6.00 -15.59
N GLU A 132 0.70 5.09 -14.62
CA GLU A 132 0.71 3.65 -14.88
C GLU A 132 -0.63 3.14 -15.43
N ALA A 133 -1.75 3.77 -15.06
CA ALA A 133 -3.05 3.51 -15.67
C ALA A 133 -3.05 3.90 -17.17
N LEU A 134 -2.55 5.09 -17.51
CA LEU A 134 -2.41 5.51 -18.90
C LEU A 134 -1.49 4.57 -19.70
N VAL A 135 -0.45 4.01 -19.06
CA VAL A 135 0.37 2.95 -19.67
C VAL A 135 -0.46 1.72 -20.04
N GLN A 136 -1.38 1.26 -19.19
CA GLN A 136 -2.27 0.14 -19.54
C GLN A 136 -3.07 0.45 -20.82
N SER A 137 -3.55 1.68 -20.93
CA SER A 137 -4.32 2.13 -22.11
C SER A 137 -3.46 2.22 -23.38
N MET A 138 -2.20 2.64 -23.26
CA MET A 138 -1.26 2.61 -24.40
C MET A 138 -0.96 1.17 -24.84
N ILE A 139 -0.84 0.22 -23.90
CA ILE A 139 -0.67 -1.20 -24.25
C ILE A 139 -1.92 -1.74 -24.95
N SER A 140 -3.13 -1.36 -24.51
CA SER A 140 -4.37 -1.71 -25.23
C SER A 140 -4.36 -1.16 -26.67
N ALA A 141 -3.94 0.09 -26.85
CA ALA A 141 -3.81 0.71 -28.16
C ALA A 141 -2.82 -0.03 -29.07
N ASP A 142 -1.67 -0.44 -28.53
CA ASP A 142 -0.65 -1.21 -29.23
C ASP A 142 -1.18 -2.57 -29.69
N ARG A 143 -1.91 -3.27 -28.82
CA ARG A 143 -2.52 -4.58 -29.14
C ARG A 143 -3.57 -4.47 -30.23
N GLU A 144 -4.39 -3.43 -30.22
CA GLU A 144 -5.44 -3.22 -31.23
C GLU A 144 -4.86 -2.89 -32.61
N HIS A 145 -3.84 -2.03 -32.68
CA HIS A 145 -3.30 -1.54 -33.96
C HIS A 145 -2.09 -2.34 -34.45
N GLY A 146 -1.57 -3.26 -33.63
CA GLY A 146 -0.38 -4.07 -33.94
C GLY A 146 0.89 -3.24 -34.14
N ARG A 147 0.97 -2.04 -33.54
CA ARG A 147 2.09 -1.10 -33.69
C ARG A 147 2.31 -0.33 -32.39
N SER A 148 3.57 -0.09 -32.04
CA SER A 148 4.00 0.71 -30.88
C SER A 148 4.31 2.18 -31.21
N HIS A 149 3.95 2.64 -32.42
CA HIS A 149 4.19 4.01 -32.87
C HIS A 149 2.88 4.79 -32.96
N HIS A 150 2.61 5.61 -31.94
CA HIS A 150 1.40 6.43 -31.83
C HIS A 150 1.56 7.76 -32.58
N ARG A 151 1.30 7.77 -33.89
CA ARG A 151 1.32 9.00 -34.70
C ARG A 151 -0.01 9.77 -34.65
N TYR A 152 -1.11 9.09 -34.37
CA TYR A 152 -2.46 9.63 -34.36
C TYR A 152 -3.20 9.15 -33.12
N ALA A 153 -4.25 9.87 -32.74
CA ALA A 153 -5.17 9.46 -31.70
C ALA A 153 -5.82 8.11 -32.05
N THR A 154 -6.14 7.36 -30.99
CA THR A 154 -6.80 6.06 -30.99
C THR A 154 -8.14 6.17 -30.27
N ILE A 155 -8.89 5.06 -30.22
CA ILE A 155 -10.14 4.99 -29.44
C ILE A 155 -9.91 5.15 -27.93
N PHE A 156 -8.66 5.02 -27.46
CA PHE A 156 -8.30 5.11 -26.04
C PHE A 156 -7.93 6.52 -25.57
N ASP A 157 -7.72 7.48 -26.48
CA ASP A 157 -7.37 8.87 -26.14
C ASP A 157 -8.34 9.56 -25.16
N PRO A 158 -9.67 9.32 -25.18
CA PRO A 158 -10.58 9.86 -24.16
C PRO A 158 -10.23 9.49 -22.70
N ARG A 159 -9.45 8.43 -22.48
CA ARG A 159 -8.98 8.04 -21.14
C ARG A 159 -8.06 9.07 -20.49
N ALA A 160 -7.40 9.92 -21.28
CA ALA A 160 -6.64 11.04 -20.74
C ALA A 160 -7.55 12.01 -19.95
N GLU A 161 -8.75 12.28 -20.46
CA GLU A 161 -9.73 13.11 -19.75
C GLU A 161 -10.26 12.40 -18.49
N GLU A 162 -10.48 11.09 -18.56
CA GLU A 162 -10.91 10.32 -17.40
C GLU A 162 -9.86 10.32 -16.27
N ALA A 163 -8.57 10.15 -16.60
CA ALA A 163 -7.50 10.27 -15.63
C ALA A 163 -7.44 11.68 -15.00
N LEU A 164 -7.63 12.73 -15.81
CA LEU A 164 -7.70 14.11 -15.31
C LEU A 164 -8.91 14.32 -14.38
N ALA A 165 -10.04 13.66 -14.63
CA ALA A 165 -11.25 13.80 -13.83
C ALA A 165 -11.05 13.34 -12.36
N VAL A 166 -10.18 12.35 -12.13
CA VAL A 166 -9.80 11.89 -10.78
C VAL A 166 -9.22 13.03 -9.93
N LEU A 167 -8.56 14.01 -10.56
CA LEU A 167 -7.86 15.10 -9.89
C LEU A 167 -8.73 16.38 -9.71
N ARG A 168 -10.00 16.38 -10.14
CA ARG A 168 -10.85 17.60 -10.19
C ARG A 168 -11.49 18.06 -8.85
N PRO A 169 -11.88 17.20 -7.89
CA PRO A 169 -12.42 17.62 -6.58
C PRO A 169 -11.31 17.91 -5.55
N PRO A 170 -11.59 18.53 -4.37
CA PRO A 170 -10.53 18.74 -3.39
C PRO A 170 -9.87 17.40 -3.07
N SER A 171 -8.55 17.35 -3.25
CA SER A 171 -7.79 16.13 -3.08
C SER A 171 -7.90 15.64 -1.63
N GLY A 172 -8.01 14.33 -1.45
CA GLY A 172 -8.12 13.71 -0.14
C GLY A 172 -7.78 12.21 -0.21
N PRO A 173 -7.89 11.47 0.91
CA PRO A 173 -7.55 10.04 0.92
C PRO A 173 -8.24 9.24 -0.18
N ARG A 174 -9.51 9.56 -0.47
CA ARG A 174 -10.31 8.91 -1.51
C ARG A 174 -9.84 9.20 -2.94
N THR A 175 -9.05 10.24 -3.18
CA THR A 175 -8.40 10.48 -4.48
C THR A 175 -7.47 9.32 -4.85
N ALA A 176 -6.76 8.75 -3.87
CA ALA A 176 -5.91 7.57 -4.09
C ALA A 176 -6.74 6.33 -4.46
N LEU A 177 -7.88 6.12 -3.80
CA LEU A 177 -8.81 5.04 -4.15
C LEU A 177 -9.40 5.21 -5.55
N SER A 178 -9.77 6.43 -5.93
CA SER A 178 -10.25 6.71 -7.29
C SER A 178 -9.16 6.46 -8.35
N ALA A 179 -7.90 6.82 -8.07
CA ALA A 179 -6.78 6.53 -8.96
C ALA A 179 -6.52 5.02 -9.09
N TYR A 180 -6.55 4.29 -7.96
CA TYR A 180 -6.44 2.82 -7.95
C TYR A 180 -7.56 2.18 -8.78
N ALA A 181 -8.82 2.62 -8.61
CA ALA A 181 -9.95 2.08 -9.36
C ALA A 181 -9.81 2.28 -10.88
N VAL A 182 -9.30 3.44 -11.32
CA VAL A 182 -9.02 3.70 -12.74
C VAL A 182 -7.93 2.76 -13.26
N TYR A 183 -6.81 2.63 -12.53
CA TYR A 183 -5.75 1.67 -12.88
C TYR A 183 -6.28 0.25 -12.98
N ALA A 184 -6.99 -0.20 -11.94
CA ALA A 184 -7.44 -1.57 -11.80
C ALA A 184 -8.41 -1.98 -12.91
N ARG A 185 -9.37 -1.10 -13.23
CA ARG A 185 -10.32 -1.35 -14.33
C ARG A 185 -9.61 -1.46 -15.67
N TRP A 186 -8.71 -0.53 -16.00
CA TRP A 186 -7.99 -0.58 -17.28
C TRP A 186 -7.00 -1.75 -17.36
N ARG A 187 -6.43 -2.17 -16.22
CA ARG A 187 -5.62 -3.39 -16.13
C ARG A 187 -6.45 -4.64 -16.37
N GLN A 188 -7.64 -4.72 -15.78
CA GLN A 188 -8.55 -5.87 -15.95
C GLN A 188 -9.06 -5.99 -17.40
N GLU A 189 -9.32 -4.87 -18.07
CA GLU A 189 -9.66 -4.88 -19.51
C GLU A 189 -8.52 -5.44 -20.38
N LEU A 190 -7.27 -5.21 -19.98
CA LEU A 190 -6.08 -5.71 -20.67
C LEU A 190 -5.77 -7.18 -20.33
N GLU A 191 -6.03 -7.58 -19.10
CA GLU A 191 -5.73 -8.89 -18.52
C GLU A 191 -6.95 -9.37 -17.71
N PRO A 192 -7.88 -10.11 -18.33
CA PRO A 192 -9.14 -10.51 -17.68
C PRO A 192 -8.98 -11.34 -16.40
N ASP A 193 -7.85 -12.05 -16.26
CA ASP A 193 -7.52 -12.85 -15.07
C ASP A 193 -6.96 -11.99 -13.92
N TYR A 194 -6.74 -10.69 -14.14
CA TYR A 194 -6.37 -9.77 -13.06
C TYR A 194 -7.62 -9.40 -12.23
N GLU A 195 -7.53 -9.69 -10.93
CA GLU A 195 -8.54 -9.34 -9.94
C GLU A 195 -8.09 -8.12 -9.11
N PRO A 196 -8.78 -6.97 -9.25
CA PRO A 196 -8.60 -5.84 -8.33
C PRO A 196 -8.88 -6.26 -6.89
N ALA A 197 -8.13 -5.71 -5.94
CA ALA A 197 -8.39 -5.91 -4.52
C ALA A 197 -8.32 -4.56 -3.78
N PRO A 198 -9.39 -3.74 -3.80
CA PRO A 198 -9.41 -2.43 -3.16
C PRO A 198 -9.51 -2.50 -1.63
N GLU A 199 -9.83 -3.65 -1.05
CA GLU A 199 -10.32 -3.78 0.33
C GLU A 199 -9.32 -3.28 1.37
N GLY A 200 -8.02 -3.54 1.18
CA GLY A 200 -6.98 -3.04 2.09
C GLY A 200 -6.84 -1.51 2.06
N LEU A 201 -7.03 -0.89 0.88
CA LEU A 201 -7.02 0.57 0.74
C LEU A 201 -8.27 1.20 1.34
N GLU A 202 -9.43 0.57 1.13
CA GLU A 202 -10.70 1.00 1.72
C GLU A 202 -10.64 0.96 3.24
N ALA A 203 -10.19 -0.15 3.82
CA ALA A 203 -10.04 -0.32 5.26
C ALA A 203 -9.07 0.72 5.87
N LEU A 204 -7.96 1.02 5.18
CA LEU A 204 -7.02 2.07 5.59
C LEU A 204 -7.69 3.45 5.62
N ILE A 205 -8.42 3.81 4.57
CA ILE A 205 -9.10 5.11 4.47
C ILE A 205 -10.19 5.23 5.55
N GLU A 206 -10.99 4.18 5.75
CA GLU A 206 -12.05 4.15 6.75
C GLU A 206 -11.51 4.31 8.17
N SER A 207 -10.45 3.57 8.49
CA SER A 207 -9.73 3.69 9.77
C SER A 207 -9.20 5.10 9.99
N GLY A 208 -8.51 5.66 8.99
CA GLY A 208 -7.95 7.02 9.05
C GLY A 208 -9.01 8.12 9.20
N GLU A 209 -10.14 8.00 8.50
CA GLU A 209 -11.29 8.91 8.60
C GLU A 209 -12.10 8.71 9.90
N GLY A 210 -11.86 7.64 10.66
CA GLY A 210 -12.60 7.32 11.89
C GLY A 210 -13.96 6.70 11.68
N ARG A 211 -14.22 6.16 10.48
CA ARG A 211 -15.41 5.37 10.19
C ARG A 211 -15.06 3.93 10.55
N ARG A 212 -15.36 3.50 11.78
CA ARG A 212 -15.07 2.13 12.22
C ARG A 212 -15.81 1.11 11.33
N LEU A 213 -15.08 0.10 10.87
CA LEU A 213 -15.64 -1.25 10.69
C LEU A 213 -15.89 -1.82 12.10
N LEU A 214 -17.14 -2.21 12.34
CA LEU A 214 -17.60 -2.91 13.54
C LEU A 214 -17.19 -4.38 13.49
#